data_AF-A0AAU8M2N5-F1
#
_entry.id   AF-A0AAU8M2N5-F1
#
_cell.length_a   1.000
_cell.length_b   1.000
_cell.length_c   1.000
_cell.angle_alpha   90.00
_cell.angle_beta   90.00
_cell.angle_gamma   90.00
#
_symmetry.space_group_name_H-M   'P 1'
#
loop_
_entity.id
_entity.type
_entity.pdbx_description
1 polymer ?
#
loop_
_entity_poly.entity_id
_entity_poly.type
_entity_poly.pdbx_seq_one_letter_code
_entity_poly.pdbx_strand_id
1 'polypeptide(L)'
;MNTAKLFQRFGLLAAILLLSLSLAQPAFAQADFENRPVNHVFSVAQRFGIGGIVNTVNYGAGPTAEYWFTEHVGAMCTLGATGDFKTTALRGQYLFNSLVFMNAVAMRPYLGIGYAHVEADRTVGGLHFEAEEDGFEGYVGIMHNARWLYKNLFFRGEVGLSAYDMALPDDDLSNFTVNLGISMLF
;
A
#
# COMPACT_ATOMS: atom_id res chain seq x y z
N MET A 1 -4.42 15.09 28.16
CA MET A 1 -3.52 15.52 27.06
C MET A 1 -4.42 15.86 25.87
N ASN A 2 -4.40 17.10 25.37
CA ASN A 2 -5.42 17.62 24.44
C ASN A 2 -5.31 16.99 23.02
N THR A 3 -6.10 15.95 22.77
CA THR A 3 -6.25 15.20 21.51
C THR A 3 -6.57 16.10 20.30
N ALA A 4 -7.25 17.23 20.53
CA ALA A 4 -7.56 18.22 19.49
C ALA A 4 -6.32 18.84 18.80
N LYS A 5 -5.19 18.96 19.50
CA LYS A 5 -3.96 19.56 18.92
C LYS A 5 -3.18 18.58 18.04
N LEU A 6 -3.38 17.26 18.20
CA LEU A 6 -2.74 16.25 17.36
C LEU A 6 -3.46 16.14 16.01
N PHE A 7 -4.80 16.13 16.02
CA PHE A 7 -5.63 16.12 14.81
C PHE A 7 -5.45 17.36 13.94
N GLN A 8 -5.23 18.54 14.53
CA GLN A 8 -4.92 19.74 13.77
C GLN A 8 -3.60 19.64 12.98
N ARG A 9 -2.61 18.87 13.45
CA ARG A 9 -1.31 18.72 12.77
C ARG A 9 -1.39 17.73 11.61
N PHE A 10 -2.15 16.66 11.74
CA PHE A 10 -2.40 15.70 10.65
C PHE A 10 -3.37 16.24 9.60
N GLY A 11 -4.40 16.97 10.02
CA GLY A 11 -5.29 17.70 9.11
C GLY A 11 -4.53 18.76 8.31
N LEU A 12 -3.56 19.44 8.92
CA LEU A 12 -2.69 20.41 8.23
C LEU A 12 -1.71 19.71 7.27
N LEU A 13 -1.13 18.57 7.62
CA LEU A 13 -0.27 17.78 6.72
C LEU A 13 -1.03 17.19 5.54
N ALA A 14 -2.23 16.65 5.78
CA ALA A 14 -3.14 16.18 4.72
C ALA A 14 -3.62 17.35 3.86
N ALA A 15 -3.94 18.51 4.46
CA ALA A 15 -4.28 19.71 3.72
C ALA A 15 -3.10 20.25 2.91
N ILE A 16 -1.85 20.19 3.41
CA ILE A 16 -0.65 20.58 2.64
C ILE A 16 -0.39 19.60 1.49
N LEU A 17 -0.60 18.29 1.69
CA LEU A 17 -0.54 17.29 0.62
C LEU A 17 -1.66 17.52 -0.42
N LEU A 18 -2.89 17.77 0.03
CA LEU A 18 -4.05 18.02 -0.84
C LEU A 18 -3.99 19.39 -1.53
N LEU A 19 -3.42 20.42 -0.90
CA LEU A 19 -3.19 21.75 -1.48
C LEU A 19 -2.03 21.73 -2.49
N SER A 20 -1.00 20.90 -2.26
CA SER A 20 0.03 20.65 -3.26
C SER A 20 -0.47 19.79 -4.43
N LEU A 21 -1.48 18.94 -4.19
CA LEU A 21 -2.26 18.25 -5.24
C LEU A 21 -3.21 19.19 -6.00
N SER A 22 -3.77 20.23 -5.37
CA SER A 22 -4.74 21.14 -6.00
C SER A 22 -4.13 22.35 -6.72
N LEU A 23 -2.87 22.70 -6.44
CA LEU A 23 -2.15 23.78 -7.13
C LEU A 23 -1.40 23.30 -8.38
N ALA A 24 -1.37 21.99 -8.64
CA ALA A 24 -0.97 21.45 -9.94
C ALA A 24 -2.20 21.46 -10.86
N GLN A 25 -2.31 22.46 -11.73
CA GLN A 25 -3.35 22.53 -12.76
C GLN A 25 -3.46 21.20 -13.52
N PRO A 26 -4.69 20.77 -13.91
CA PRO A 26 -4.86 19.60 -14.74
C PRO A 26 -4.45 19.99 -16.17
N ALA A 27 -3.17 19.92 -16.47
CA ALA A 27 -2.71 19.87 -17.85
C ALA A 27 -3.06 18.47 -18.39
N PHE A 28 -4.33 18.27 -18.74
CA PHE A 28 -4.72 17.26 -19.72
C PHE A 28 -4.01 17.59 -21.04
N ALA A 29 -2.74 17.21 -21.16
CA ALA A 29 -2.05 17.10 -22.43
C ALA A 29 -2.49 15.78 -23.08
N GLN A 30 -3.75 15.74 -23.48
CA GLN A 30 -4.39 14.60 -24.15
C GLN A 30 -4.01 14.50 -25.64
N ALA A 31 -3.05 15.29 -26.13
CA ALA A 31 -2.76 15.41 -27.56
C ALA A 31 -1.41 14.82 -28.04
N ASP A 32 -0.49 14.42 -27.15
CA ASP A 32 0.86 13.97 -27.55
C ASP A 32 1.10 12.46 -27.40
N PHE A 33 0.10 11.68 -26.97
CA PHE A 33 0.29 10.27 -26.62
C PHE A 33 0.06 9.26 -27.76
N GLU A 34 -0.49 9.67 -28.91
CA GLU A 34 -0.72 8.73 -30.03
C GLU A 34 0.55 8.36 -30.80
N ASN A 35 1.64 9.13 -30.68
CA ASN A 35 2.83 8.97 -31.53
C ASN A 35 4.11 8.51 -30.81
N ARG A 36 4.05 8.11 -29.55
CA ARG A 36 5.20 7.53 -28.85
C ARG A 36 4.84 6.12 -28.39
N PRO A 37 5.57 5.07 -28.82
CA PRO A 37 5.39 3.77 -28.18
C PRO A 37 5.58 3.98 -26.69
N VAL A 38 4.60 3.52 -25.90
CA VAL A 38 4.68 3.52 -24.44
C VAL A 38 5.88 2.66 -24.09
N ASN A 39 7.06 3.29 -24.02
CA ASN A 39 8.28 2.64 -23.56
C ASN A 39 7.97 2.21 -22.14
N HIS A 40 7.88 0.89 -21.90
CA HIS A 40 7.70 0.31 -20.58
C HIS A 40 8.68 0.98 -19.61
N VAL A 41 8.16 1.84 -18.73
CA VAL A 41 8.99 2.64 -17.81
C VAL A 41 9.84 1.73 -16.94
N PHE A 42 9.33 0.53 -16.63
CA PHE A 42 10.07 -0.57 -16.04
C PHE A 42 9.37 -1.91 -16.26
N SER A 43 10.18 -2.97 -16.38
CA SER A 43 9.73 -4.35 -16.46
C SER A 43 9.74 -5.00 -15.07
N VAL A 44 8.68 -5.75 -14.79
CA VAL A 44 8.54 -6.57 -13.57
C VAL A 44 8.40 -8.06 -13.88
N ALA A 45 8.20 -8.44 -15.15
CA ALA A 45 7.88 -9.82 -15.51
C ALA A 45 8.96 -10.82 -15.08
N GLN A 46 8.51 -11.94 -14.52
CA GLN A 46 9.32 -13.07 -14.07
C GLN A 46 10.32 -12.73 -12.95
N ARG A 47 10.03 -11.69 -12.17
CA ARG A 47 10.91 -11.22 -11.10
C ARG A 47 10.36 -11.55 -9.73
N PHE A 48 11.27 -11.94 -8.84
CA PHE A 48 10.98 -12.09 -7.43
C PHE A 48 11.34 -10.80 -6.69
N GLY A 49 10.55 -10.41 -5.71
CA GLY A 49 10.74 -9.20 -4.95
C GLY A 49 10.73 -9.45 -3.45
N ILE A 50 11.60 -8.74 -2.73
CA ILE A 50 11.56 -8.66 -1.27
C ILE A 50 11.48 -7.20 -0.87
N GLY A 51 10.69 -6.90 0.15
CA GLY A 51 10.43 -5.53 0.55
C GLY A 51 9.85 -5.42 1.96
N GLY A 52 9.29 -4.26 2.23
CA GLY A 52 8.51 -4.00 3.41
C GLY A 52 7.42 -2.98 3.12
N ILE A 53 6.34 -3.06 3.88
CA ILE A 53 5.20 -2.17 3.82
C ILE A 53 4.93 -1.63 5.23
N VAL A 54 4.55 -0.36 5.31
CA VAL A 54 4.09 0.32 6.52
C VAL A 54 2.66 0.77 6.30
N ASN A 55 1.74 0.37 7.18
CA ASN A 55 0.38 0.86 7.25
C ASN A 55 0.33 2.09 8.15
N THR A 56 0.06 3.26 7.57
CA THR A 56 0.06 4.53 8.31
C THR A 56 -1.22 4.79 9.09
N VAL A 57 -2.31 4.07 8.79
CA VAL A 57 -3.59 4.20 9.50
C VAL A 57 -3.57 3.39 10.78
N ASN A 58 -3.16 2.12 10.68
CA ASN A 58 -3.11 1.22 11.82
C ASN A 58 -1.76 1.27 12.55
N TYR A 59 -0.75 1.96 12.00
CA TYR A 59 0.63 2.00 12.53
C TYR A 59 1.36 0.65 12.52
N GLY A 60 0.98 -0.21 11.57
CA GLY A 60 1.61 -1.51 11.35
C GLY A 60 2.78 -1.46 10.40
N ALA A 61 3.70 -2.41 10.51
CA ALA A 61 4.74 -2.61 9.51
C ALA A 61 5.11 -4.09 9.39
N GLY A 62 5.67 -4.46 8.24
CA GLY A 62 6.36 -5.73 8.13
C GLY A 62 6.83 -6.08 6.73
N PRO A 63 7.49 -7.25 6.61
CA PRO A 63 8.14 -7.66 5.37
C PRO A 63 7.12 -8.12 4.33
N THR A 64 7.53 -7.99 3.07
CA THR A 64 6.77 -8.48 1.91
C THR A 64 7.65 -9.30 1.00
N ALA A 65 7.09 -10.35 0.43
CA ALA A 65 7.66 -11.07 -0.70
C ALA A 65 6.68 -11.03 -1.86
N GLU A 66 7.15 -10.80 -3.08
CA GLU A 66 6.31 -10.75 -4.27
C GLU A 66 6.92 -11.53 -5.43
N TYR A 67 6.07 -12.01 -6.32
CA TYR A 67 6.48 -12.61 -7.57
C TYR A 67 5.58 -12.13 -8.69
N TRP A 68 6.19 -11.67 -9.77
CA TRP A 68 5.49 -11.19 -10.97
C TRP A 68 5.55 -12.25 -12.05
N PHE A 69 4.41 -12.89 -12.36
CA PHE A 69 4.33 -13.91 -13.41
C PHE A 69 4.45 -13.30 -14.80
N THR A 70 3.90 -12.09 -14.98
CA THR A 70 3.90 -11.32 -16.23
C THR A 70 4.18 -9.85 -15.95
N GLU A 71 4.17 -8.99 -16.98
CA GLU A 71 4.28 -7.53 -16.81
C GLU A 71 3.08 -6.89 -16.11
N HIS A 72 2.02 -7.66 -15.90
CA HIS A 72 0.75 -7.20 -15.36
C HIS A 72 0.32 -7.99 -14.14
N VAL A 73 0.56 -9.29 -14.08
CA VAL A 73 0.02 -10.16 -13.02
C VAL A 73 1.13 -10.58 -12.07
N GLY A 74 0.89 -10.36 -10.79
CA GLY A 74 1.77 -10.81 -9.71
C GLY A 74 0.99 -11.30 -8.50
N ALA A 75 1.72 -11.92 -7.58
CA ALA A 75 1.25 -12.26 -6.25
C ALA A 75 2.20 -11.68 -5.20
N MET A 76 1.68 -11.37 -4.03
CA MET A 76 2.43 -10.83 -2.89
C MET A 76 1.98 -11.52 -1.61
N CYS A 77 2.94 -11.84 -0.76
CA CYS A 77 2.72 -12.24 0.62
C CYS A 77 3.24 -11.13 1.53
N THR A 78 2.45 -10.75 2.53
CA THR A 78 2.80 -9.72 3.50
C THR A 78 2.61 -10.26 4.91
N LEU A 79 3.61 -10.04 5.75
CA LEU A 79 3.51 -10.23 7.18
C LEU A 79 3.51 -8.85 7.82
N GLY A 80 2.54 -8.57 8.68
CA GLY A 80 2.39 -7.30 9.37
C GLY A 80 2.32 -7.52 10.89
N ALA A 81 2.86 -6.58 11.64
CA ALA A 81 2.65 -6.48 13.08
C ALA A 81 2.18 -5.07 13.42
N THR A 82 1.12 -4.97 14.19
CA THR A 82 0.48 -3.72 14.62
C THR A 82 0.09 -3.83 16.09
N GLY A 83 0.93 -3.34 16.99
CA GLY A 83 0.70 -3.53 18.43
C GLY A 83 0.60 -5.02 18.77
N ASP A 84 -0.56 -5.44 19.29
CA ASP A 84 -0.88 -6.83 19.66
C ASP A 84 -1.39 -7.67 18.47
N PHE A 85 -1.61 -7.05 17.32
CA PHE A 85 -2.13 -7.69 16.12
C PHE A 85 -1.00 -8.19 15.21
N LYS A 86 -1.12 -9.42 14.73
CA LYS A 86 -0.32 -9.98 13.64
C LYS A 86 -1.22 -10.19 12.43
N THR A 87 -0.70 -9.93 11.25
CA THR A 87 -1.44 -10.09 10.00
C THR A 87 -0.60 -10.85 9.00
N THR A 88 -1.18 -11.88 8.40
CA THR A 88 -0.61 -12.60 7.27
C THR A 88 -1.54 -12.45 6.08
N ALA A 89 -1.07 -11.86 4.99
CA ALA A 89 -1.88 -11.60 3.80
C ALA A 89 -1.28 -12.23 2.55
N LEU A 90 -2.13 -12.87 1.76
CA LEU A 90 -1.84 -13.38 0.42
C LEU A 90 -2.66 -12.60 -0.60
N ARG A 91 -1.97 -11.96 -1.54
CA ARG A 91 -2.54 -10.97 -2.45
C ARG A 91 -2.25 -11.30 -3.90
N GLY A 92 -3.22 -11.13 -4.78
CA GLY A 92 -3.05 -11.07 -6.22
C GLY A 92 -3.15 -9.63 -6.71
N GLN A 93 -2.28 -9.23 -7.62
CA GLN A 93 -2.21 -7.85 -8.11
C GLN A 93 -2.10 -7.76 -9.63
N TYR A 94 -2.73 -6.73 -10.17
CA TYR A 94 -2.74 -6.38 -11.58
C TYR A 94 -2.16 -4.96 -11.79
N LEU A 95 -1.02 -4.88 -12.47
CA LEU A 95 -0.31 -3.66 -12.81
C LEU A 95 -0.70 -3.18 -14.21
N PHE A 96 -1.33 -2.02 -14.29
CA PHE A 96 -1.77 -1.46 -15.57
C PHE A 96 -0.58 -1.03 -16.43
N ASN A 97 -0.81 -0.98 -17.75
CA ASN A 97 0.17 -0.44 -18.69
C ASN A 97 0.11 1.09 -18.79
N SER A 98 -0.91 1.71 -18.22
CA SER A 98 -1.04 3.16 -18.16
C SER A 98 0.04 3.77 -17.27
N LEU A 99 0.42 5.01 -17.59
CA LEU A 99 1.34 5.81 -16.80
C LEU A 99 0.59 6.98 -16.19
N VAL A 100 0.81 7.19 -14.91
CA VAL A 100 0.41 8.40 -14.19
C VAL A 100 1.67 9.20 -13.89
N PHE A 101 1.64 10.49 -14.22
CA PHE A 101 2.75 11.40 -13.98
C PHE A 101 2.41 12.37 -12.85
N MET A 102 3.28 12.47 -11.85
CA MET A 102 3.25 13.53 -10.85
C MET A 102 4.64 14.16 -10.76
N ASN A 103 4.77 15.46 -11.00
CA ASN A 103 6.05 16.18 -10.90
C ASN A 103 7.22 15.49 -11.64
N ALA A 104 6.98 15.06 -12.89
CA ALA A 104 7.93 14.31 -13.73
C ALA A 104 8.31 12.89 -13.25
N VAL A 105 7.65 12.39 -12.20
CA VAL A 105 7.78 11.00 -11.75
C VAL A 105 6.74 10.14 -12.47
N ALA A 106 7.21 9.17 -13.25
CA ALA A 106 6.35 8.20 -13.92
C ALA A 106 6.02 7.04 -12.98
N MET A 107 4.73 6.74 -12.85
CA MET A 107 4.19 5.72 -11.97
C MET A 107 3.20 4.84 -12.73
N ARG A 108 3.13 3.56 -12.37
CA ARG A 108 2.15 2.62 -12.91
C ARG A 108 1.08 2.36 -11.86
N PRO A 109 -0.21 2.60 -12.15
CA PRO A 109 -1.25 2.22 -11.23
C PRO A 109 -1.38 0.69 -11.21
N TYR A 110 -1.83 0.16 -10.09
CA TYR A 110 -2.21 -1.23 -9.92
C TYR A 110 -3.43 -1.35 -9.03
N LEU A 111 -4.10 -2.49 -9.12
CA LEU A 111 -5.10 -2.91 -8.18
C LEU A 111 -4.80 -4.32 -7.72
N GLY A 112 -5.37 -4.72 -6.60
CA GLY A 112 -5.27 -6.09 -6.15
C GLY A 112 -6.37 -6.46 -5.19
N ILE A 113 -6.46 -7.76 -4.97
CA ILE A 113 -7.34 -8.38 -3.99
C ILE A 113 -6.54 -9.42 -3.23
N GLY A 114 -6.91 -9.66 -1.98
CA GLY A 114 -6.21 -10.60 -1.14
C GLY A 114 -7.10 -11.22 -0.09
N TYR A 115 -6.51 -12.18 0.58
CA TYR A 115 -7.02 -12.79 1.78
C TYR A 115 -6.03 -12.50 2.90
N ALA A 116 -6.53 -12.05 4.05
CA ALA A 116 -5.74 -11.73 5.22
C ALA A 116 -6.25 -12.55 6.41
N HIS A 117 -5.32 -13.17 7.12
CA HIS A 117 -5.52 -13.76 8.43
C HIS A 117 -4.97 -12.79 9.47
N VAL A 118 -5.76 -12.46 10.49
CA VAL A 118 -5.39 -11.54 11.57
C VAL A 118 -5.51 -12.28 12.89
N GLU A 119 -4.44 -12.24 13.67
CA GLU A 119 -4.37 -12.80 15.02
C GLU A 119 -4.17 -11.66 16.00
N ALA A 120 -4.78 -11.74 17.17
CA ALA A 120 -4.52 -10.85 18.29
C ALA A 120 -4.38 -11.64 19.59
N ASP A 121 -3.35 -11.31 20.35
CA ASP A 121 -3.09 -11.83 21.69
C ASP A 121 -2.95 -10.65 22.65
N ARG A 122 -3.89 -10.51 23.58
CA ARG A 122 -3.94 -9.39 24.52
C ARG A 122 -4.25 -9.85 25.94
N THR A 123 -3.58 -9.24 26.92
CA THR A 123 -3.92 -9.40 28.34
C THR A 123 -4.43 -8.08 28.92
N VAL A 124 -5.69 -8.03 29.36
CA VAL A 124 -6.32 -6.84 29.97
C VAL A 124 -6.82 -7.21 31.37
N GLY A 125 -6.33 -6.49 32.39
CA GLY A 125 -6.76 -6.72 33.78
C GLY A 125 -6.47 -8.12 34.33
N GLY A 126 -5.49 -8.83 33.76
CA GLY A 126 -5.16 -10.22 34.12
C GLY A 126 -6.00 -11.29 33.40
N LEU A 127 -6.92 -10.89 32.53
CA LEU A 127 -7.65 -11.78 31.63
C LEU A 127 -6.93 -11.81 30.27
N HIS A 128 -6.65 -13.00 29.78
CA HIS A 128 -6.04 -13.24 28.48
C HIS A 128 -7.14 -13.44 27.43
N PHE A 129 -7.01 -12.73 26.32
CA PHE A 129 -7.91 -12.76 25.17
C PHE A 129 -7.08 -13.10 23.93
N GLU A 130 -7.54 -14.11 23.20
CA GLU A 130 -7.01 -14.52 21.93
C GLU A 130 -8.16 -14.45 20.91
N ALA A 131 -7.90 -13.81 19.77
CA ALA A 131 -8.85 -13.69 18.68
C ALA A 131 -8.14 -13.92 17.36
N GLU A 132 -8.79 -14.66 16.47
CA GLU A 132 -8.34 -14.92 15.11
C GLU A 132 -9.50 -14.62 14.18
N GLU A 133 -9.22 -13.93 13.07
CA GLU A 133 -10.22 -13.58 12.07
C GLU A 133 -9.62 -13.66 10.68
N ASP A 134 -10.43 -14.10 9.75
CA ASP A 134 -10.10 -14.21 8.33
C ASP A 134 -10.93 -13.22 7.51
N GLY A 135 -10.28 -12.53 6.57
CA GLY A 135 -10.96 -11.51 5.78
C GLY A 135 -10.44 -11.36 4.37
N PHE A 136 -11.25 -10.69 3.55
CA PHE A 136 -10.86 -10.28 2.21
C PHE A 136 -10.41 -8.83 2.22
N GLU A 137 -9.42 -8.51 1.41
CA GLU A 137 -8.95 -7.15 1.19
C GLU A 137 -8.96 -6.79 -0.30
N GLY A 138 -9.28 -5.54 -0.60
CA GLY A 138 -9.17 -4.96 -1.92
C GLY A 138 -8.39 -3.66 -1.85
N TYR A 139 -7.49 -3.44 -2.81
CA TYR A 139 -6.63 -2.26 -2.79
C TYR A 139 -6.35 -1.73 -4.19
N VAL A 140 -6.02 -0.44 -4.21
CA VAL A 140 -5.53 0.27 -5.39
C VAL A 140 -4.27 1.05 -5.02
N GLY A 141 -3.33 1.15 -5.94
CA GLY A 141 -2.06 1.79 -5.65
C GLY A 141 -1.32 2.27 -6.88
N ILE A 142 -0.15 2.83 -6.62
CA ILE A 142 0.81 3.31 -7.61
C ILE A 142 2.18 2.74 -7.29
N MET A 143 2.90 2.33 -8.34
CA MET A 143 4.25 1.77 -8.25
C MET A 143 5.21 2.63 -9.09
N HIS A 144 6.37 2.95 -8.51
CA HIS A 144 7.42 3.74 -9.14
C HIS A 144 8.77 3.02 -9.05
N ASN A 145 9.51 2.92 -10.16
CA ASN A 145 10.90 2.44 -10.13
C ASN A 145 11.85 3.59 -9.83
N ALA A 146 12.48 3.54 -8.66
CA ALA A 146 13.50 4.49 -8.20
C ALA A 146 14.87 4.20 -8.82
N ARG A 147 14.93 4.11 -10.15
CA ARG A 147 16.16 3.78 -10.91
C ARG A 147 17.34 4.69 -10.60
N TRP A 148 17.04 5.93 -10.19
CA TRP A 148 18.02 6.94 -9.77
C TRP A 148 18.77 6.55 -8.49
N LEU A 149 18.15 5.74 -7.63
CA LEU A 149 18.78 5.20 -6.42
C LEU A 149 19.36 3.80 -6.68
N TYR A 150 18.54 2.91 -7.25
CA TYR A 150 18.96 1.56 -7.63
C TYR A 150 18.03 1.00 -8.72
N LYS A 151 18.60 0.33 -9.74
CA LYS A 151 17.85 -0.10 -10.95
C LYS A 151 16.65 -1.02 -10.67
N ASN A 152 16.72 -1.72 -9.54
CA ASN A 152 15.80 -2.76 -9.11
C ASN A 152 14.93 -2.33 -7.92
N LEU A 153 14.98 -1.06 -7.52
CA LEU A 153 14.26 -0.56 -6.36
C LEU A 153 12.94 0.09 -6.77
N PHE A 154 11.88 -0.27 -6.06
CA PHE A 154 10.54 0.19 -6.33
C PHE A 154 9.92 0.77 -5.07
N PHE A 155 9.27 1.92 -5.23
CA PHE A 155 8.38 2.48 -4.22
C PHE A 155 6.93 2.20 -4.60
N ARG A 156 6.09 1.97 -3.60
CA ARG A 156 4.65 1.82 -3.78
C ARG A 156 3.88 2.60 -2.73
N GLY A 157 2.74 3.14 -3.14
CA GLY A 157 1.71 3.63 -2.25
C GLY A 157 0.40 2.94 -2.60
N GLU A 158 -0.33 2.46 -1.60
CA GLU A 158 -1.62 1.80 -1.77
C GLU A 158 -2.64 2.29 -0.76
N VAL A 159 -3.89 2.29 -1.17
CA VAL A 159 -5.06 2.52 -0.32
C VAL A 159 -5.95 1.29 -0.46
N GLY A 160 -6.41 0.77 0.67
CA GLY A 160 -7.13 -0.50 0.73
C GLY A 160 -8.32 -0.46 1.66
N LEU A 161 -9.22 -1.39 1.42
CA LEU A 161 -10.36 -1.73 2.27
C LEU A 161 -10.31 -3.22 2.59
N SER A 162 -10.61 -3.55 3.83
CA SER A 162 -10.64 -4.90 4.36
C SER A 162 -12.01 -5.22 4.92
N ALA A 163 -12.41 -6.48 4.80
CA ALA A 163 -13.61 -7.04 5.42
C ALA A 163 -13.18 -8.16 6.38
N TYR A 164 -12.58 -7.77 7.50
CA TYR A 164 -12.42 -8.61 8.70
C TYR A 164 -13.07 -7.84 9.87
N ASP A 165 -13.66 -8.56 10.81
CA ASP A 165 -14.34 -7.99 11.99
C ASP A 165 -13.82 -8.69 13.24
N MET A 166 -12.75 -8.13 13.84
CA MET A 166 -12.13 -8.70 15.03
C MET A 166 -12.99 -8.36 16.24
N ALA A 167 -13.75 -9.31 16.77
CA ALA A 167 -14.61 -9.05 17.92
C ALA A 167 -13.83 -8.91 19.25
N LEU A 168 -13.04 -7.84 19.40
CA LEU A 168 -12.30 -7.51 20.62
C LEU A 168 -12.93 -6.33 21.37
N PRO A 169 -12.82 -6.30 22.73
CA PRO A 169 -13.18 -5.12 23.50
C PRO A 169 -12.25 -3.95 23.10
N ASP A 170 -12.84 -2.86 22.61
CA ASP A 170 -12.16 -1.69 22.03
C ASP A 170 -11.42 -2.02 20.73
N ASP A 171 -12.17 -2.13 19.64
CA ASP A 171 -11.64 -2.35 18.29
C ASP A 171 -10.81 -1.15 17.79
N ASP A 172 -9.49 -1.32 17.72
CA ASP A 172 -8.54 -0.30 17.28
C ASP A 172 -8.04 -0.51 15.82
N LEU A 173 -8.43 -1.61 15.16
CA LEU A 173 -7.95 -1.92 13.81
C LEU A 173 -8.92 -1.39 12.74
N SER A 174 -8.49 -0.39 11.96
CA SER A 174 -9.27 0.13 10.86
C SER A 174 -9.29 -0.84 9.68
N ASN A 175 -10.50 -1.05 9.14
CA ASN A 175 -10.75 -1.70 7.85
C ASN A 175 -10.31 -0.87 6.64
N PHE A 176 -9.96 0.39 6.85
CA PHE A 176 -9.32 1.24 5.85
C PHE A 176 -7.81 1.27 6.09
N THR A 177 -7.02 1.05 5.04
CA THR A 177 -5.55 1.05 5.12
C THR A 177 -4.95 2.05 4.14
N VAL A 178 -3.88 2.71 4.56
CA VAL A 178 -3.00 3.48 3.66
C VAL A 178 -1.60 2.94 3.89
N ASN A 179 -1.04 2.30 2.86
CA ASN A 179 0.25 1.65 2.99
C ASN A 179 1.30 2.28 2.06
N LEU A 180 2.51 2.41 2.60
CA LEU A 180 3.69 2.84 1.87
C LEU A 180 4.70 1.71 1.90
N GLY A 181 5.26 1.37 0.73
CA GLY A 181 6.14 0.22 0.61
C GLY A 181 7.37 0.49 -0.24
N ILE A 182 8.37 -0.33 -0.01
CA ILE A 182 9.59 -0.42 -0.80
C ILE A 182 9.83 -1.89 -1.16
N SER A 183 10.19 -2.17 -2.41
CA SER A 183 10.59 -3.53 -2.82
C SER A 183 11.81 -3.51 -3.73
N MET A 184 12.63 -4.54 -3.60
CA MET A 184 13.76 -4.81 -4.47
C MET A 184 13.44 -6.04 -5.30
N LEU A 185 13.43 -5.89 -6.63
CA LEU A 185 13.18 -6.99 -7.56
C LEU A 185 14.49 -7.61 -8.06
N PHE A 186 14.52 -8.92 -8.19
CA PHE A 186 15.64 -9.70 -8.72
C PHE A 186 15.22 -10.22 -10.09
#